data_AF-A0A5C5U4P7-F1
#
_entry.id   AF-A0A5C5U4P7-F1
#
_cell.length_a   1.000
_cell.length_b   1.000
_cell.length_c   1.000
_cell.angle_alpha   90.00
_cell.angle_beta   90.00
_cell.angle_gamma   90.00
#
_symmetry.space_group_name_H-M   'P 1'
#
loop_
_entity.id
_entity.type
_entity.pdbx_description
1 polymer ?
#
loop_
_entity_poly.entity_id
_entity_poly.type
_entity_poly.pdbx_seq_one_letter_code
_entity_poly.pdbx_strand_id
1 'polypeptide(L)'
;MAGAGVALAAYASHAAADADRAVLQAAAVMAFGHGVAIAALARPRMPRVAALAVGLLLAGSLVFAGALAWRVLGGGSSAAAPFGGGMMILGWLLYAASPLED
;
A
#
# COMPACT_ATOMS: atom_id res chain seq x y z
N MET A 1 -0.35 -4.40 7.74
CA MET A 1 0.36 -4.05 6.48
C MET A 1 1.83 -3.70 6.71
N ALA A 2 2.16 -2.80 7.66
CA ALA A 2 3.56 -2.42 7.90
C ALA A 2 4.51 -3.61 8.15
N GLY A 3 4.10 -4.54 9.02
CA GLY A 3 4.88 -5.77 9.25
C GLY A 3 5.08 -6.64 8.01
N ALA A 4 4.12 -6.67 7.07
CA ALA A 4 4.28 -7.37 5.80
C ALA A 4 5.31 -6.67 4.90
N GLY A 5 5.35 -5.34 4.90
CA GLY A 5 6.41 -4.57 4.24
C GLY A 5 7.80 -4.89 4.80
N VAL A 6 7.94 -4.98 6.12
CA VAL A 6 9.20 -5.37 6.77
C VAL A 6 9.61 -6.80 6.36
N ALA A 7 8.68 -7.76 6.40
CA ALA A 7 8.96 -9.13 5.98
C ALA A 7 9.38 -9.22 4.51
N LEU A 8 8.72 -8.45 3.63
CA LEU A 8 9.06 -8.42 2.21
C LEU A 8 10.42 -7.76 1.95
N ALA A 9 10.77 -6.71 2.68
CA ALA A 9 12.10 -6.09 2.61
C ALA A 9 13.19 -7.08 3.04
N ALA A 10 12.98 -7.83 4.12
CA ALA A 10 13.91 -8.86 4.57
C ALA A 10 14.09 -9.96 3.51
N TYR A 11 13.00 -10.45 2.93
CA TYR A 11 13.06 -11.42 1.83
C TYR A 11 13.81 -10.85 0.62
N ALA A 12 13.51 -9.62 0.22
CA ALA A 12 14.16 -8.97 -0.93
C ALA A 12 15.69 -8.79 -0.72
N SER A 13 16.11 -8.52 0.50
CA SER A 13 17.53 -8.34 0.84
C SER A 13 18.31 -9.65 0.91
N HIS A 14 17.69 -10.75 1.33
CA HIS A 14 18.41 -12.00 1.62
C HIS A 14 18.15 -13.14 0.65
N ALA A 15 16.96 -13.21 0.03
CA ALA A 15 16.51 -14.38 -0.72
C ALA A 15 16.11 -14.07 -2.18
N ALA A 16 15.79 -12.82 -2.51
CA ALA A 16 15.40 -12.45 -3.87
C ALA A 16 16.59 -12.42 -4.82
N ALA A 17 16.36 -12.89 -6.05
CA ALA A 17 17.26 -12.70 -7.17
C ALA A 17 17.49 -11.21 -7.45
N ASP A 18 18.68 -10.85 -7.95
CA ASP A 18 19.05 -9.45 -8.17
C ASP A 18 18.07 -8.72 -9.12
N ALA A 19 17.56 -9.43 -10.14
CA ALA A 19 16.59 -8.90 -11.10
C ALA A 19 15.23 -8.51 -10.47
N ASP A 20 14.84 -9.16 -9.37
CA ASP A 20 13.54 -8.96 -8.73
C ASP A 20 13.62 -8.13 -7.45
N ARG A 21 14.83 -7.96 -6.89
CA ARG A 21 15.06 -7.22 -5.64
C ARG A 21 14.42 -5.84 -5.67
N ALA A 22 14.62 -5.07 -6.74
CA ALA A 22 14.07 -3.71 -6.84
C ALA A 22 12.53 -3.69 -6.81
N VAL A 23 11.87 -4.64 -7.47
CA VAL A 23 10.41 -4.75 -7.52
C VAL A 23 9.84 -5.10 -6.14
N LEU A 24 10.47 -6.06 -5.44
CA LEU A 24 10.06 -6.44 -4.10
C LEU A 24 10.34 -5.35 -3.07
N GLN A 25 11.45 -4.61 -3.20
CA GLN A 25 11.74 -3.45 -2.35
C GLN A 25 10.70 -2.34 -2.56
N ALA A 26 10.28 -2.07 -3.80
CA ALA A 26 9.21 -1.10 -4.06
C ALA A 26 7.88 -1.52 -3.41
N ALA A 27 7.51 -2.80 -3.53
CA ALA A 27 6.34 -3.35 -2.85
C ALA A 27 6.44 -3.23 -1.31
N ALA A 28 7.63 -3.51 -0.76
CA ALA A 28 7.90 -3.44 0.66
C ALA A 28 7.77 -2.01 1.20
N VAL A 29 8.40 -1.03 0.54
CA VAL A 29 8.33 0.39 0.92
C VAL A 29 6.88 0.90 0.87
N MET A 30 6.14 0.57 -0.18
CA MET A 30 4.75 1.02 -0.33
C MET A 30 3.84 0.42 0.73
N ALA A 31 3.97 -0.89 1.02
CA ALA A 31 3.23 -1.55 2.10
C ALA A 31 3.62 -1.05 3.49
N PHE A 32 4.91 -0.75 3.71
CA PHE A 32 5.39 -0.24 4.98
C PHE A 32 4.90 1.18 5.25
N GLY A 33 5.20 2.11 4.33
CA GLY A 33 4.88 3.54 4.49
C GLY A 33 3.38 3.77 4.67
N HIS A 34 2.54 3.17 3.82
CA HIS A 34 1.10 3.27 3.98
C HIS A 34 0.58 2.51 5.20
N GLY A 35 1.25 1.43 5.61
CA GLY A 35 0.90 0.70 6.82
C GLY A 35 1.08 1.55 8.08
N VAL A 36 2.19 2.28 8.16
CA VAL A 36 2.45 3.25 9.23
C VAL A 36 1.46 4.41 9.15
N ALA A 37 1.23 4.97 7.97
CA ALA A 37 0.28 6.06 7.77
C ALA A 37 -1.13 5.67 8.24
N ILE A 38 -1.66 4.54 7.78
CA ILE A 38 -2.98 4.04 8.20
C ILE A 38 -3.05 3.87 9.72
N ALA A 39 -2.01 3.31 10.35
CA ALA A 39 -1.97 3.16 11.81
C ALA A 39 -2.00 4.52 12.55
N ALA A 40 -1.43 5.58 11.96
CA ALA A 40 -1.43 6.92 12.53
C ALA A 40 -2.73 7.71 12.25
N LEU A 41 -3.37 7.47 11.10
CA LEU A 41 -4.58 8.18 10.67
C LEU A 41 -5.88 7.54 11.18
N ALA A 42 -5.89 6.22 11.36
CA ALA A 42 -7.06 5.49 11.84
C ALA A 42 -7.37 5.85 13.30
N ARG A 43 -8.53 6.48 13.52
CA ARG A 43 -9.02 6.89 14.83
C ARG A 43 -10.42 6.34 15.09
N PRO A 44 -10.81 6.11 16.35
CA PRO A 44 -12.22 5.87 16.68
C PRO A 44 -13.06 7.09 16.28
N ARG A 45 -14.26 6.86 15.71
CA ARG A 45 -15.24 7.89 15.32
C ARG A 45 -14.74 8.90 14.27
N MET A 46 -14.17 8.41 13.18
CA MET A 46 -13.83 9.26 12.03
C MET A 46 -15.08 9.71 11.25
N PRO A 47 -15.08 10.93 10.68
CA PRO A 47 -16.03 11.33 9.65
C PRO A 47 -16.04 10.33 8.49
N ARG A 48 -17.20 10.19 7.82
CA ARG A 48 -17.40 9.15 6.79
C ARG A 48 -16.36 9.23 5.67
N VAL A 49 -16.02 10.43 5.19
CA VAL A 49 -15.03 10.59 4.12
C VAL A 49 -13.61 10.32 4.58
N ALA A 50 -13.23 10.70 5.79
CA ALA A 50 -11.94 10.32 6.36
C ALA A 50 -11.82 8.80 6.50
N ALA A 51 -12.89 8.11 6.91
CA ALA A 51 -12.93 6.65 6.99
C ALA A 51 -12.84 5.99 5.59
N LEU A 52 -13.55 6.50 4.60
CA LEU A 52 -13.46 6.05 3.20
C LEU A 52 -12.05 6.24 2.65
N ALA A 53 -11.43 7.39 2.90
CA ALA A 53 -10.08 7.71 2.49
C ALA A 53 -9.07 6.70 3.06
N VAL A 54 -9.13 6.41 4.36
CA VAL A 54 -8.28 5.36 4.98
C VAL A 54 -8.56 3.97 4.40
N GLY A 55 -9.82 3.67 4.09
CA GLY A 55 -10.19 2.43 3.39
C GLY A 55 -9.56 2.30 2.01
N LEU A 56 -9.57 3.39 1.22
CA LEU A 56 -8.92 3.44 -0.09
C LEU A 56 -7.40 3.31 0.00
N LEU A 57 -6.77 3.94 1.00
CA LEU A 57 -5.34 3.76 1.25
C LEU A 57 -5.02 2.30 1.57
N LEU A 58 -5.81 1.64 2.43
CA LEU A 58 -5.61 0.24 2.77
C LEU A 58 -5.77 -0.66 1.55
N ALA A 59 -6.90 -0.57 0.86
CA ALA A 59 -7.19 -1.42 -0.29
C ALA A 59 -6.20 -1.17 -1.44
N GLY A 60 -5.90 0.09 -1.75
CA GLY A 60 -4.95 0.47 -2.80
C GLY A 60 -3.54 -0.04 -2.51
N SER A 61 -3.09 0.05 -1.25
CA SER A 61 -1.77 -0.45 -0.85
C SER A 61 -1.66 -1.97 -0.96
N LEU A 62 -2.72 -2.70 -0.57
CA LEU A 62 -2.78 -4.16 -0.71
C LEU A 62 -2.75 -4.57 -2.18
N VAL A 63 -3.54 -3.92 -3.04
CA VAL A 63 -3.56 -4.19 -4.49
C VAL A 63 -2.20 -3.88 -5.12
N PHE A 64 -1.61 -2.72 -4.82
CA PHE A 64 -0.33 -2.30 -5.40
C PHE A 64 0.81 -3.23 -4.98
N ALA A 65 1.05 -3.36 -3.67
CA ALA A 65 2.15 -4.16 -3.15
C ALA A 65 1.94 -5.66 -3.44
N GLY A 66 0.69 -6.14 -3.35
CA GLY A 66 0.32 -7.50 -3.68
C GLY A 66 0.55 -7.84 -5.15
N ALA A 67 0.21 -6.95 -6.09
CA ALA A 67 0.43 -7.17 -7.52
C ALA A 67 1.92 -7.27 -7.88
N LEU A 68 2.76 -6.43 -7.26
CA LEU A 68 4.21 -6.50 -7.45
C LEU A 68 4.82 -7.77 -6.84
N ALA A 69 4.39 -8.14 -5.62
CA ALA A 69 4.83 -9.37 -4.97
C ALA A 69 4.37 -10.60 -5.76
N TRP A 70 3.13 -10.62 -6.26
CA TRP A 70 2.57 -11.71 -7.07
C TRP A 70 3.31 -11.91 -8.39
N ARG A 71 3.75 -10.81 -9.03
CA ARG A 71 4.56 -10.88 -10.26
C ARG A 71 5.84 -11.68 -10.06
N VAL A 72 6.51 -11.46 -8.92
CA VAL A 72 7.81 -12.08 -8.61
C VAL A 72 7.64 -13.46 -7.99
N LEU A 73 6.81 -13.58 -6.95
CA LEU A 73 6.69 -14.79 -6.13
C LEU A 73 5.72 -15.82 -6.71
N GLY A 74 4.71 -15.36 -7.47
CA GLY A 74 3.67 -16.21 -8.07
C GLY A 74 3.74 -16.32 -9.59
N GLY A 75 4.70 -15.64 -10.23
CA GLY A 75 4.86 -15.62 -11.70
C GLY A 75 3.70 -14.95 -12.46
N GLY A 76 2.85 -14.19 -11.77
CA GLY A 76 1.67 -13.56 -12.37
C GLY A 76 1.92 -12.18 -12.98
N SER A 77 0.83 -11.47 -13.30
CA SER A 77 0.88 -10.11 -13.84
C SER A 77 0.81 -9.04 -12.75
N SER A 78 1.53 -7.93 -12.94
CA SER A 78 1.42 -6.71 -12.13
C SER A 78 0.43 -5.68 -12.70
N ALA A 79 -0.44 -6.06 -13.65
CA ALA A 79 -1.39 -5.16 -14.29
C ALA A 79 -2.41 -4.51 -13.33
N ALA A 80 -2.60 -5.10 -12.14
CA ALA A 80 -3.42 -4.51 -11.09
C ALA A 80 -2.74 -3.35 -10.34
N ALA A 81 -1.41 -3.20 -10.43
CA ALA A 81 -0.67 -2.20 -9.67
C ALA A 81 -1.11 -0.75 -9.94
N PRO A 82 -1.37 -0.31 -11.19
CA PRO A 82 -1.86 1.05 -11.45
C PRO A 82 -3.20 1.35 -10.78
N PHE A 83 -4.11 0.38 -10.69
CA PHE A 83 -5.38 0.56 -9.99
C PHE A 83 -5.15 0.76 -8.49
N GLY A 84 -4.28 -0.03 -7.88
CA GLY A 84 -3.88 0.16 -6.48
C GLY A 84 -3.26 1.54 -6.23
N GLY A 85 -2.39 1.99 -7.14
CA GLY A 85 -1.81 3.34 -7.14
C GLY A 85 -2.87 4.44 -7.20
N GLY A 86 -3.83 4.32 -8.12
CA GLY A 86 -4.94 5.25 -8.26
C GLY A 86 -5.82 5.34 -7.01
N MET A 87 -6.11 4.20 -6.37
CA MET A 87 -6.84 4.16 -5.11
C MET A 87 -6.09 4.88 -3.99
N MET A 88 -4.77 4.69 -3.88
CA MET A 88 -3.96 5.39 -2.88
C MET A 88 -3.91 6.90 -3.13
N ILE A 89 -3.74 7.33 -4.39
CA ILE A 89 -3.77 8.74 -4.76
C ILE A 89 -5.12 9.37 -4.36
N LEU A 90 -6.23 8.73 -4.75
CA LEU A 90 -7.57 9.20 -4.40
C LEU A 90 -7.79 9.21 -2.88
N GLY A 91 -7.33 8.18 -2.17
CA GLY A 91 -7.40 8.10 -0.72
C GLY A 91 -6.69 9.26 -0.03
N TRP A 92 -5.47 9.61 -0.46
CA TRP A 92 -4.76 10.77 0.07
C TRP A 92 -5.46 12.10 -0.22
N LEU A 93 -5.98 12.27 -1.44
CA LEU A 93 -6.73 13.47 -1.83
C LEU A 93 -8.02 13.62 -1.00
N LEU A 94 -8.78 12.55 -0.81
CA LEU A 94 -9.99 12.55 0.01
C LEU A 94 -9.68 12.78 1.49
N TYR A 95 -8.59 12.21 2.01
CA TYR A 95 -8.19 12.46 3.39
C TYR A 95 -7.83 13.94 3.61
N ALA A 96 -7.16 14.57 2.65
CA ALA A 96 -6.83 15.99 2.72
C ALA A 96 -8.07 16.89 2.63
N ALA A 97 -9.08 16.48 1.85
CA ALA A 97 -10.33 17.22 1.69
C ALA A 97 -11.35 16.99 2.81
N SER A 98 -11.23 15.91 3.59
CA SER A 98 -12.25 15.55 4.60
C SER A 98 -12.56 16.64 5.64
N PRO A 99 -11.61 17.50 6.07
CA PRO A 99 -11.94 18.60 6.98
C PRO A 99 -12.79 19.72 6.36
N LEU A 100 -12.99 19.72 5.03
CA LEU A 100 -13.79 20.74 4.33
C LEU A 100 -15.29 20.41 4.29
N GLU A 101 -15.68 19.21 4.74
CA GLU A 101 -17.08 18.78 4.80
C GLU A 101 -17.78 19.14 6.12
N ASP A 102 -17.02 19.62 7.10
CA ASP A 102 -17.48 20.13 8.40
C ASP A 102 -17.74 21.65 8.35
#